data_AF-A0A7X8XUZ1-F1
#
_entry.id   AF-A0A7X8XUZ1-F1
#
_cell.length_a   1.000
_cell.length_b   1.000
_cell.length_c   1.000
_cell.angle_alpha   90.00
_cell.angle_beta   90.00
_cell.angle_gamma   90.00
#
_symmetry.space_group_name_H-M   'P 1'
#
loop_
_entity.id
_entity.type
_entity.pdbx_description
1 polymer ?
#
loop_
_entity_poly.entity_id
_entity_poly.type
_entity_poly.pdbx_seq_one_letter_code
_entity_poly.pdbx_strand_id
1 'polypeptide(L)' 'MEKIIKILHQDCCMINPIIKKRVEKVAEKNNIAVQVEDLRELEQVMMYGTSEFPAVVVNDKVYSYKKHHSDEELLKILNA' A
#
# COMPACT_ATOMS: atom_id res chain seq x y z
N MET A 1 16.93 2.31 6.66
CA MET A 1 16.56 2.57 5.24
C MET A 1 15.07 2.76 5.21
N GLU A 2 14.59 3.88 4.67
CA GLU A 2 13.16 4.18 4.59
C GLU A 2 12.56 3.50 3.34
N LYS A 3 11.41 2.84 3.49
CA LYS A 3 10.70 2.18 2.39
C LYS A 3 9.55 3.05 1.91
N ILE A 4 9.49 3.30 0.60
CA ILE A 4 8.39 4.03 -0.02
C ILE A 4 7.28 3.02 -0.35
N ILE A 5 6.11 3.20 0.27
CA ILE A 5 4.93 2.37 0.09
C ILE A 5 3.87 3.21 -0.62
N LYS A 6 3.33 2.72 -1.73
CA LYS A 6 2.27 3.44 -2.47
C LYS A 6 0.96 2.71 -2.36
N ILE A 7 -0.13 3.41 -2.03
CA ILE A 7 -1.47 2.84 -1.95
C ILE A 7 -2.24 3.32 -3.18
N LEU A 8 -2.67 2.36 -3.99
CA LEU A 8 -3.46 2.55 -5.19
C LEU A 8 -4.95 2.45 -4.81
N HIS A 9 -5.68 3.55 -4.92
CA HIS A 9 -7.11 3.61 -4.62
C HIS A 9 -7.96 3.30 -5.85
N GLN A 10 -9.16 2.75 -5.64
CA GLN A 10 -10.08 2.39 -6.72
C GLN A 10 -10.71 3.63 -7.38
N ASP A 11 -11.04 4.63 -6.57
CA ASP A 11 -11.71 5.84 -7.02
C ASP A 11 -10.74 7.03 -6.94
N CYS A 12 -10.70 7.84 -8.00
CA CYS A 12 -9.99 9.13 -8.05
C CYS A 12 -10.23 10.02 -6.83
N CYS A 13 -11.40 9.83 -6.21
CA CYS A 13 -12.09 10.88 -5.52
C CYS A 13 -12.30 10.56 -4.03
N MET A 14 -12.02 9.33 -3.58
CA MET A 14 -12.03 8.97 -2.15
C MET A 14 -10.81 8.11 -1.77
N ILE A 15 -10.02 8.65 -0.83
CA ILE A 15 -8.97 7.90 -0.13
C ILE A 15 -9.64 7.13 1.01
N ASN A 16 -9.33 5.85 1.15
CA ASN A 16 -9.64 5.12 2.38
C ASN A 16 -8.47 5.25 3.38
N PRO A 17 -8.58 6.11 4.42
CA PRO A 17 -7.48 6.37 5.35
C PRO A 17 -7.15 5.16 6.24
N ILE A 18 -8.00 4.13 6.29
CA ILE A 18 -7.81 2.95 7.14
C ILE A 18 -6.62 2.12 6.65
N ILE A 19 -6.40 2.06 5.33
CA ILE A 19 -5.33 1.27 4.72
C ILE A 19 -3.97 1.85 5.13
N LYS A 20 -3.79 3.16 4.93
CA LYS A 20 -2.60 3.89 5.35
C LYS A 20 -2.32 3.72 6.84
N LYS A 21 -3.31 3.96 7.69
CA LYS A 21 -3.17 3.80 9.15
C LYS A 21 -2.75 2.38 9.55
N ARG A 22 -3.25 1.35 8.88
CA ARG A 22 -2.85 -0.04 9.15
C ARG A 22 -1.42 -0.31 8.71
N VAL A 23 -1.03 0.12 7.52
CA VAL A 23 0.35 -0.01 7.02
C VAL A 23 1.32 0.67 7.98
N GLU A 24 1.05 1.92 8.35
CA GLU A 24 1.87 2.69 9.29
C GLU A 24 1.94 2.00 10.66
N LYS A 25 0.82 1.54 11.21
CA LYS A 25 0.77 0.83 12.49
C LYS A 25 1.59 -0.45 12.48
N VAL A 26 1.49 -1.26 11.42
CA VAL A 26 2.27 -2.51 11.29
C VAL A 26 3.76 -2.18 11.16
N ALA A 27 4.11 -1.16 10.38
CA ALA A 27 5.49 -0.72 10.22
C ALA A 27 6.09 -0.21 11.54
N GLU A 28 5.39 0.67 12.25
CA GLU A 28 5.78 1.23 13.55
C GLU A 28 6.00 0.12 14.58
N LYS A 29 5.04 -0.81 14.72
CA LYS A 29 5.13 -1.95 15.66
C LYS A 29 6.37 -2.82 15.41
N ASN A 30 6.89 -2.85 14.18
CA ASN A 30 8.03 -3.67 13.78
C ASN A 30 9.31 -2.85 13.52
N ASN A 31 9.34 -1.57 13.92
CA ASN A 31 10.47 -0.66 13.74
C ASN A 31 10.91 -0.52 12.25
N ILE A 32 9.96 -0.58 11.33
CA ILE A 32 10.20 -0.37 9.90
C ILE A 32 9.88 1.08 9.56
N ALA A 33 10.88 1.84 9.11
CA ALA A 33 10.66 3.18 8.60
C ALA A 33 9.97 3.09 7.22
N VAL A 34 8.75 3.63 7.11
CA VAL A 34 7.97 3.67 5.88
C VAL A 34 7.49 5.08 5.58
N GLN A 35 7.48 5.42 4.29
CA GLN A 35 6.81 6.61 3.76
C GLN A 35 5.61 6.14 2.94
N VAL A 36 4.39 6.46 3.38
CA VAL A 36 3.16 5.99 2.71
C VAL A 36 2.53 7.09 1.87
N GLU A 37 2.46 6.85 0.56
CA GLU A 37 1.90 7.74 -0.45
C GLU A 37 0.57 7.21 -1.00
N ASP A 38 -0.45 8.05 -1.06
CA ASP A 38 -1.74 7.70 -1.65
C ASP A 38 -1.78 8.14 -3.12
N LEU A 39 -1.84 7.17 -4.03
CA LEU A 39 -2.00 7.41 -5.47
C LEU A 39 -3.48 7.40 -5.84
N ARG A 40 -3.91 8.48 -6.47
CA ARG A 40 -5.31 8.73 -6.88
C ARG A 40 -5.45 9.01 -8.37
N GLU A 41 -4.39 9.51 -8.99
CA GLU A 41 -4.40 9.82 -10.41
C GLU A 41 -4.45 8.51 -11.20
N LEU A 42 -5.48 8.37 -12.04
CA LEU A 42 -5.71 7.16 -12.82
C LEU A 42 -4.47 6.80 -13.65
N GLU A 43 -3.80 7.80 -14.24
CA GLU A 43 -2.58 7.62 -15.01
C GLU A 43 -1.45 7.00 -14.16
N GLN A 44 -1.24 7.48 -12.94
CA GLN A 44 -0.24 6.93 -12.02
C GLN A 44 -0.58 5.51 -11.62
N VAL A 45 -1.87 5.22 -11.39
CA VAL A 45 -2.36 3.90 -11.01
C VAL A 45 -2.20 2.88 -12.14
N MET A 46 -2.51 3.28 -13.38
CA MET A 46 -2.41 2.43 -14.57
C MET A 46 -0.98 1.99 -14.87
N MET A 47 0.04 2.78 -14.49
CA MET A 47 1.46 2.38 -14.64
C MET A 47 1.81 1.08 -13.92
N TYR A 48 1.05 0.74 -12.86
CA TYR A 48 1.25 -0.47 -12.08
C TYR A 48 0.50 -1.69 -12.63
N GLY A 49 -0.30 -1.53 -13.70
CA GLY A 49 -0.95 -2.63 -14.41
C GLY A 49 -1.91 -3.48 -13.58
N THR A 50 -2.46 -2.95 -12.48
CA THR A 50 -3.39 -3.69 -11.62
C THR A 50 -4.85 -3.40 -11.98
N SER A 51 -5.66 -4.46 -11.99
CA SER A 51 -7.12 -4.39 -12.07
C SER A 51 -7.80 -4.61 -10.72
N GLU A 52 -7.03 -4.92 -9.67
CA GLU A 52 -7.52 -5.14 -8.32
C GLU A 52 -7.21 -3.93 -7.44
N PHE A 53 -8.26 -3.33 -6.88
CA PHE A 53 -8.17 -2.23 -5.91
C PHE A 53 -8.92 -2.55 -4.62
N PRO A 54 -8.51 -1.93 -3.48
CA PRO A 54 -7.27 -1.18 -3.32
C PRO A 54 -6.03 -2.09 -3.37
N ALA A 55 -4.90 -1.54 -3.80
CA ALA A 55 -3.62 -2.25 -3.88
C ALA A 55 -2.49 -1.47 -3.20
N VAL A 56 -1.46 -2.20 -2.76
CA VAL A 56 -0.29 -1.65 -2.09
C VAL A 56 0.94 -2.00 -2.91
N VAL A 57 1.76 -1.01 -3.23
CA VAL A 57 3.03 -1.17 -3.93
C VAL A 57 4.16 -1.08 -2.94
N VAL A 58 5.02 -2.11 -2.93
CA VAL A 58 6.24 -2.17 -2.12
C VAL A 58 7.38 -2.57 -3.04
N ASN A 59 8.45 -1.77 -3.11
CA ASN A 59 9.61 -2.05 -3.97
C ASN A 59 9.21 -2.38 -5.43
N ASP A 60 8.32 -1.57 -6.01
CA ASP A 60 7.75 -1.74 -7.36
C ASP A 60 6.92 -3.01 -7.61
N LYS A 61 6.68 -3.83 -6.58
CA LYS A 61 5.76 -4.97 -6.64
C LYS A 61 4.38 -4.57 -6.15
N VAL A 62 3.35 -5.00 -6.88
CA VAL A 62 1.95 -4.70 -6.55
C VAL A 62 1.32 -5.86 -5.78
N TYR A 63 0.71 -5.54 -4.65
CA TYR A 63 0.01 -6.47 -3.77
C TYR A 63 -1.45 -6.06 -3.63
N SER A 64 -2.38 -6.99 -3.87
CA SER A 64 -3.80 -6.73 -3.66
C SER A 64 -4.10 -6.64 -2.17
N TYR A 65 -4.57 -5.48 -1.70
CA TYR A 65 -4.86 -5.30 -0.28
C TYR A 65 -6.00 -6.22 0.18
N LYS A 66 -6.95 -6.56 -0.71
CA LYS A 66 -8.03 -7.52 -0.42
C LYS A 66 -7.46 -8.88 0.04
N LYS A 67 -6.33 -9.31 -0.53
CA LYS A 67 -5.65 -10.57 -0.20
C LYS A 67 -4.70 -10.43 0.99
N HIS A 68 -4.05 -9.27 1.14
CA HIS A 68 -3.04 -9.00 2.17
C HIS A 68 -3.49 -7.94 3.18
N HIS A 69 -4.69 -8.07 3.76
CA HIS A 69 -5.27 -7.07 4.67
C HIS A 69 -5.00 -7.32 6.16
N SER A 70 -4.44 -8.49 6.52
CA SER A 70 -4.07 -8.83 7.90
C SER A 70 -2.70 -8.27 8.25
N ASP A 71 -2.46 -7.99 9.53
CA ASP A 71 -1.19 -7.45 10.01
C ASP A 71 0.01 -8.34 9.64
N GLU A 72 -0.16 -9.66 9.67
CA GLU A 72 0.88 -10.64 9.29
C GLU A 72 1.22 -10.59 7.81
N GLU A 73 0.20 -10.50 6.94
CA GLU A 73 0.40 -10.40 5.49
C GLU A 73 0.99 -9.04 5.10
N LEU A 74 0.53 -7.96 5.75
CA LEU A 74 1.12 -6.64 5.60
C LEU A 74 2.59 -6.64 6.00
N LEU A 75 2.95 -7.28 7.10
CA LEU A 75 4.35 -7.39 7.51
C LEU A 75 5.19 -8.19 6.50
N LYS A 76 4.64 -9.27 5.92
CA LYS A 76 5.33 -10.04 4.88
C LYS A 76 5.63 -9.18 3.65
N ILE A 77 4.63 -8.46 3.13
CA ILE A 77 4.83 -7.61 1.94
C ILE A 77 5.77 -6.44 2.24
N LEU A 78 5.73 -5.87 3.45
CA LEU A 78 6.64 -4.79 3.86
C LEU A 78 8.09 -5.27 3.97
N ASN A 79 8.36 -6.57 4.09
CA ASN A 79 9.70 -7.16 4.13
C ASN A 79 10.18 -7.76 2.80
N ALA A 80 9.37 -7.69 1.74
CA ALA A 80 9.61 -8.33 0.44
C ALA A 80 10.54 -7.55 -0.52
#